data_AF-A0A9W9Y9Z0-F1
#
_entry.id   AF-A0A9W9Y9Z0-F1
#
_cell.length_a   1.000
_cell.length_b   1.000
_cell.length_c   1.000
_cell.angle_alpha   90.00
_cell.angle_beta   90.00
_cell.angle_gamma   90.00
#
_symmetry.space_group_name_H-M   'P 1'
#
loop_
_entity.id
_entity.type
_entity.pdbx_description
1 polymer ?
#
loop_
_entity_poly.entity_id
_entity_poly.type
_entity_poly.pdbx_seq_one_letter_code
_entity_poly.pdbx_strand_id
1 'polypeptide(L)'
;MVEDQLDCTFLCVGEPKCYSFNMAAYPDSKGLYLCELLATDKYRATNKFHANATFHHYSPSSPCESDPCKNGADCVPDYEMNSYRCRCKLGFCGTHCERR
;
A
#
# COMPACT_ATOMS: atom_id res chain seq x y z
N MET A 1 -11.29 -16.38 1.41
CA MET A 1 -12.34 -15.78 2.25
C MET A 1 -11.87 -15.85 3.69
N VAL A 2 -12.20 -14.87 4.51
CA VAL A 2 -11.77 -14.74 5.93
C VAL A 2 -12.93 -14.23 6.80
N GLU A 3 -12.87 -14.37 8.13
CA GLU A 3 -13.94 -13.87 9.00
C GLU A 3 -13.76 -12.37 9.30
N ASP A 4 -12.51 -11.92 9.44
CA ASP A 4 -12.21 -10.51 9.70
C ASP A 4 -10.88 -10.03 9.11
N GLN A 5 -10.51 -8.79 9.44
CA GLN A 5 -9.29 -8.14 8.96
C GLN A 5 -8.02 -8.79 9.54
N LEU A 6 -8.07 -9.27 10.78
CA LEU A 6 -6.92 -9.88 11.45
C LEU A 6 -6.56 -11.20 10.77
N ASP A 7 -7.55 -12.01 10.42
CA ASP A 7 -7.34 -13.23 9.65
C ASP A 7 -6.60 -12.98 8.34
N CYS A 8 -7.04 -11.98 7.55
CA CYS A 8 -6.37 -11.61 6.30
C CYS A 8 -4.96 -11.08 6.54
N THR A 9 -4.76 -10.35 7.65
CA THR A 9 -3.45 -9.86 8.06
C THR A 9 -2.51 -11.02 8.39
N PHE A 10 -2.95 -12.01 9.17
CA PHE A 10 -2.13 -13.18 9.50
C PHE A 10 -1.83 -14.04 8.27
N LEU A 11 -2.79 -14.19 7.35
CA LEU A 11 -2.54 -14.84 6.05
C LEU A 11 -1.46 -14.10 5.25
N CYS A 12 -1.47 -12.77 5.23
CA CYS A 12 -0.44 -11.98 4.57
C CYS A 12 0.92 -12.13 5.25
N VAL A 13 0.99 -12.02 6.58
CA VAL A 13 2.25 -12.20 7.34
C VAL A 13 2.84 -13.60 7.12
N GLY A 14 1.99 -14.62 6.99
CA GLY A 14 2.41 -15.99 6.71
C GLY A 14 2.83 -16.26 5.26
N GLU A 15 2.52 -15.37 4.32
CA GLU A 15 2.87 -15.49 2.90
C GLU A 15 4.12 -14.67 2.60
N PRO A 16 5.28 -15.30 2.29
CA PRO A 16 6.55 -14.59 2.10
C PRO A 16 6.52 -13.50 1.01
N LYS A 17 5.61 -13.60 0.05
CA LYS A 17 5.47 -12.61 -1.03
C LYS A 17 4.43 -11.55 -0.74
N CYS A 18 3.68 -11.62 0.35
CA CYS A 18 2.63 -10.64 0.62
C CYS A 18 3.20 -9.37 1.24
N TYR A 19 2.86 -8.23 0.64
CA TYR A 19 3.21 -6.89 1.12
C TYR A 19 2.00 -6.09 1.59
N SER A 20 0.84 -6.32 0.98
CA SER A 20 -0.42 -5.66 1.32
C SER A 20 -1.58 -6.57 0.92
N PHE A 21 -2.80 -6.18 1.25
CA PHE A 21 -3.97 -6.90 0.78
C PHE A 21 -5.15 -5.96 0.53
N ASN A 22 -6.03 -6.39 -0.37
CA ASN A 22 -7.36 -5.81 -0.48
C ASN A 22 -8.34 -6.70 0.29
N MET A 23 -9.22 -6.09 1.06
CA MET A 23 -10.32 -6.76 1.73
C MET A 23 -11.64 -6.18 1.26
N ALA A 24 -12.62 -7.02 0.94
CA ALA A 24 -13.95 -6.54 0.60
C ALA A 24 -14.54 -5.71 1.75
N ALA A 25 -15.23 -4.61 1.41
CA ALA A 25 -15.92 -3.76 2.38
C ALA A 25 -17.12 -4.45 3.03
N TYR A 26 -17.66 -5.48 2.37
CA TYR A 26 -18.85 -6.21 2.81
C TYR A 26 -18.61 -7.72 2.72
N PRO A 27 -19.16 -8.51 3.66
CA PRO A 27 -19.04 -9.96 3.62
C PRO A 27 -19.99 -10.58 2.58
N ASP A 28 -19.74 -11.85 2.26
CA ASP A 28 -20.62 -12.69 1.46
C ASP A 28 -21.86 -13.16 2.26
N SER A 29 -22.69 -14.00 1.64
CA SER A 29 -23.89 -14.54 2.28
C SER A 29 -23.63 -15.46 3.47
N LYS A 30 -22.37 -15.86 3.71
CA LYS A 30 -21.93 -16.68 4.85
C LYS A 30 -21.26 -15.83 5.93
N GLY A 31 -21.20 -14.50 5.76
CA GLY A 31 -20.52 -13.60 6.69
C GLY A 31 -19.00 -13.54 6.49
N LEU A 32 -18.47 -14.06 5.38
CA LEU A 32 -17.03 -14.09 5.11
C LEU A 32 -16.61 -12.99 4.13
N TYR A 33 -15.45 -12.39 4.35
CA TYR A 33 -14.90 -11.35 3.50
C TYR A 33 -13.96 -11.94 2.44
N LEU A 34 -13.99 -11.36 1.24
CA LEU A 34 -12.96 -11.62 0.24
C LEU A 34 -11.67 -10.90 0.63
N CYS A 35 -10.56 -11.63 0.64
CA CYS A 35 -9.22 -11.17 0.98
C CYS A 35 -8.31 -11.52 -0.20
N GLU A 36 -7.67 -10.52 -0.79
CA GLU A 36 -6.75 -10.63 -1.91
C GLU A 36 -5.36 -10.21 -1.45
N LEU A 37 -4.44 -11.18 -1.34
CA LEU A 37 -3.05 -10.92 -0.99
C LEU A 37 -2.28 -10.35 -2.17
N LEU A 38 -1.50 -9.30 -1.94
CA LEU A 38 -0.79 -8.56 -2.98
C LEU A 38 0.71 -8.61 -2.76
N ALA A 39 1.46 -8.87 -3.82
CA ALA A 39 2.92 -8.86 -3.82
C ALA A 39 3.55 -7.46 -3.94
N THR A 40 2.75 -6.43 -3.73
CA THR A 40 3.15 -5.02 -3.82
C THR A 40 2.23 -4.19 -2.92
N ASP A 41 2.37 -2.87 -2.93
CA ASP A 41 1.55 -1.94 -2.16
C ASP A 41 1.19 -0.70 -3.01
N LYS A 42 0.32 0.16 -2.48
CA LYS A 42 -0.13 1.37 -3.17
C LYS A 42 0.99 2.38 -3.53
N TYR A 43 2.14 2.34 -2.85
CA TYR A 43 3.28 3.23 -3.09
C TYR A 43 4.24 2.69 -4.17
N ARG A 44 4.48 1.37 -4.16
CA ARG A 44 5.34 0.68 -5.14
C ARG A 44 4.64 0.47 -6.47
N ALA A 45 3.31 0.34 -6.47
CA ALA A 45 2.49 0.11 -7.65
C ALA A 45 1.38 1.16 -7.80
N THR A 46 1.71 2.44 -7.64
CA THR A 46 0.73 3.56 -7.71
C THR A 46 -0.13 3.54 -8.97
N ASN A 47 0.44 3.16 -10.12
CA ASN A 47 -0.32 3.07 -11.40
C ASN A 47 -1.35 1.93 -11.43
N LYS A 48 -1.25 0.96 -10.51
CA LYS A 48 -2.20 -0.14 -10.36
C LYS A 48 -3.19 0.11 -9.22
N PHE A 49 -2.96 1.16 -8.43
CA PHE A 49 -3.82 1.50 -7.32
C PHE A 49 -5.00 2.32 -7.83
N HIS A 50 -6.17 1.68 -7.86
CA HIS A 50 -7.42 2.31 -8.21
C HIS A 50 -8.31 2.36 -6.96
N ALA A 51 -8.75 3.56 -6.62
CA ALA A 51 -9.73 3.72 -5.55
C ALA A 51 -10.99 2.91 -5.87
N ASN A 52 -11.48 2.15 -4.89
CA ASN A 52 -12.64 1.30 -5.05
C ASN A 52 -13.50 1.39 -3.78
N ALA A 53 -14.80 1.59 -3.93
CA ALA A 53 -15.73 1.70 -2.81
C ALA A 53 -16.04 0.36 -2.14
N THR A 54 -15.80 -0.77 -2.83
CA THR A 54 -16.11 -2.11 -2.32
C THR A 54 -14.90 -2.84 -1.76
N PHE A 55 -13.72 -2.22 -1.74
CA PHE A 55 -12.50 -2.80 -1.19
C PHE A 55 -11.73 -1.79 -0.35
N HIS A 56 -11.26 -2.23 0.81
CA HIS A 56 -10.30 -1.52 1.63
C HIS A 56 -8.91 -2.10 1.39
N HIS A 57 -7.94 -1.22 1.20
CA HIS A 57 -6.54 -1.60 1.02
C HIS A 57 -5.78 -1.44 2.34
N TYR A 58 -5.09 -2.50 2.75
CA TYR A 58 -4.30 -2.53 3.98
C TYR A 58 -2.84 -2.82 3.63
N SER A 59 -1.94 -1.99 4.14
CA SER A 59 -0.49 -2.13 3.98
C SER A 59 0.21 -1.82 5.31
N PRO A 60 1.46 -2.25 5.51
CA PRO A 60 2.28 -1.78 6.61
C PRO A 60 2.34 -0.26 6.62
N SER A 61 2.37 0.32 7.82
CA SER A 61 2.45 1.77 7.96
C SER A 61 3.77 2.28 7.40
N SER A 62 3.73 3.48 6.81
CA SER A 62 4.90 4.10 6.20
C SER A 62 4.87 5.62 6.30
N PRO A 63 6.03 6.29 6.40
CA PRO A 63 6.12 7.74 6.24
C PRO A 63 5.51 8.27 4.93
N CYS A 64 5.37 7.42 3.90
CA CYS A 64 4.70 7.80 2.65
C CYS A 64 3.22 8.16 2.82
N GLU A 65 2.57 7.80 3.94
CA GLU A 65 1.18 8.22 4.24
C GLU A 65 1.02 9.74 4.35
N SER A 66 2.10 10.46 4.66
CA SER A 66 2.09 11.93 4.79
C SER A 66 2.27 12.68 3.47
N ASP A 67 2.32 11.97 2.34
CA ASP A 67 2.64 12.49 1.01
C ASP A 67 3.84 13.45 1.00
N PRO A 68 5.03 12.99 1.46
CA PRO A 68 6.17 13.87 1.65
C PRO A 68 6.80 14.36 0.35
N CYS A 69 6.69 13.59 -0.74
CA CYS A 69 7.32 13.88 -2.02
C CYS A 69 6.55 14.95 -2.81
N LYS A 70 7.26 15.95 -3.33
CA LYS A 70 6.70 17.08 -4.07
C LYS A 70 6.81 16.87 -5.58
N ASN A 71 6.15 17.76 -6.33
CA ASN A 71 6.22 17.82 -7.79
C ASN A 71 5.88 16.50 -8.51
N GLY A 72 4.90 15.77 -7.96
CA GLY A 72 4.43 14.50 -8.52
C GLY A 72 5.46 13.37 -8.47
N ALA A 73 6.48 13.46 -7.60
CA ALA A 73 7.45 12.40 -7.38
C ALA A 73 6.82 11.18 -6.68
N ASP A 74 7.36 10.00 -6.96
CA ASP A 74 6.85 8.76 -6.34
C ASP A 74 7.50 8.59 -4.96
N CYS A 75 6.70 8.31 -3.92
CA CYS A 75 7.21 7.92 -2.61
C CYS A 75 7.51 6.43 -2.60
N VAL A 76 8.74 6.05 -2.23
CA VAL A 76 9.15 4.64 -2.17
C VAL A 76 9.46 4.28 -0.71
N PRO A 77 8.64 3.43 -0.07
CA PRO A 77 8.81 3.06 1.32
C PRO A 77 9.91 2.00 1.51
N ASP A 78 10.63 2.14 2.61
CA ASP A 78 11.51 1.14 3.21
C ASP A 78 10.91 0.73 4.55
N TYR A 79 10.26 -0.44 4.56
CA TYR A 79 9.53 -0.93 5.73
C TYR A 79 10.46 -1.45 6.82
N GLU A 80 11.67 -1.90 6.49
CA GLU A 80 12.62 -2.42 7.48
C GLU A 80 13.23 -1.28 8.30
N MET A 81 13.52 -0.16 7.64
CA MET A 81 14.07 1.03 8.30
C MET A 81 13.01 2.02 8.77
N ASN A 82 11.73 1.73 8.54
CA ASN A 82 10.61 2.67 8.72
C ASN A 82 10.91 4.04 8.09
N SER A 83 11.41 4.01 6.86
CA SER A 83 11.88 5.21 6.14
C SER A 83 11.29 5.27 4.73
N TYR A 84 11.66 6.31 3.98
CA TYR A 84 11.23 6.46 2.59
C TYR A 84 12.27 7.21 1.78
N ARG A 85 12.14 7.12 0.46
CA ARG A 85 12.85 7.98 -0.47
C ARG A 85 11.89 8.49 -1.55
N CYS A 86 12.11 9.72 -1.99
CA CYS A 86 11.38 10.26 -3.14
C CYS A 86 12.12 9.93 -4.44
N ARG A 87 11.40 9.35 -5.41
CA ARG A 87 11.89 9.18 -6.77
C ARG A 87 11.44 10.36 -7.61
N CYS A 88 12.34 11.34 -7.74
CA CYS A 88 12.06 12.58 -8.46
C CYS A 88 11.79 12.33 -9.94
N LYS A 89 10.85 13.09 -10.50
CA LYS A 89 10.63 13.17 -11.95
C LYS A 89 11.77 13.98 -12.59
N LEU A 90 11.89 13.86 -13.91
CA LEU A 90 12.96 14.52 -14.65
C LEU A 90 12.94 16.04 -14.42
N GLY A 91 14.10 16.60 -14.09
CA GLY A 91 14.25 18.02 -13.81
C GLY A 91 13.83 18.45 -12.41
N PHE A 92 13.61 17.53 -11.47
CA PHE A 92 13.46 17.85 -10.05
C PHE A 92 14.53 17.18 -9.19
N CYS A 93 14.91 17.81 -8.08
CA CYS A 93 15.91 17.31 -7.13
C CYS A 93 15.63 17.77 -5.70
N GLY A 94 16.45 17.30 -4.76
CA GLY A 94 16.26 17.49 -3.31
C GLY A 94 15.64 16.27 -2.63
N THR A 95 15.63 16.29 -1.30
CA THR A 95 15.17 15.16 -0.48
C THR A 95 13.69 14.84 -0.73
N HIS A 96 12.88 15.88 -0.96
CA HIS A 96 11.46 15.77 -1.27
C HIS A 96 11.15 16.15 -2.71
N CYS A 97 12.15 16.20 -3.60
CA CYS A 97 12.01 16.62 -4.99
C CYS A 97 11.42 18.04 -5.15
N GLU A 98 11.70 18.92 -4.19
CA GLU A 98 11.13 20.26 -4.09
C GLU A 98 11.82 21.31 -4.98
N ARG A 99 13.04 21.01 -5.46
CA ARG A 99 13.86 21.90 -6.29
C ARG A 99 13.86 21.46 -7.75
N ARG A 100 14.16 22.38 -8.66
CA ARG A 100 14.25 22.16 -10.11
C ARG A 100 15.68 22.32 -10.60
#